data_AF-A0A4P5QS00-F1
#
_entry.id   AF-A0A4P5QS00-F1
#
_cell.length_a   1.000
_cell.length_b   1.000
_cell.length_c   1.000
_cell.angle_alpha   90.00
_cell.angle_beta   90.00
_cell.angle_gamma   90.00
#
_symmetry.space_group_name_H-M   'P 1'
#
loop_
_entity.id
_entity.type
_entity.pdbx_description
1 polymer ?
#
loop_
_entity_poly.entity_id
_entity_poly.type
_entity_poly.pdbx_seq_one_letter_code
_entity_poly.pdbx_strand_id
1 'polypeptide(L)'
;MSSDSFHLVTEYPVIHYQCGVRAGDRVRLRHDIIVREHDGTPNGTVHRAGEVWTVLPGSIDEPPIVWLRQPDGESHTWSDDSDFLAAFELLPLSESDASRTHPK
;
A
#
# COMPACT_ATOMS: atom_id res chain seq x y z
N MET A 1 -21.20 9.77 25.45
CA MET A 1 -20.78 10.60 24.30
C MET A 1 -19.28 10.36 24.15
N SER A 2 -18.86 9.60 23.14
CA SER A 2 -17.43 9.47 22.85
C SER A 2 -16.95 10.83 22.35
N SER A 3 -15.89 11.38 22.94
CA SER A 3 -15.28 12.62 22.44
C SER A 3 -14.39 12.23 21.27
N ASP A 4 -14.79 12.55 20.04
CA ASP A 4 -13.94 12.36 18.87
C ASP A 4 -12.74 13.31 18.99
N SER A 5 -11.56 12.75 19.21
CA SER A 5 -10.29 13.46 19.26
C SER A 5 -9.55 13.25 17.94
N PHE A 6 -9.21 14.35 17.26
CA PHE A 6 -8.40 14.31 16.04
C PHE A 6 -6.96 14.68 16.38
N HIS A 7 -5.99 14.00 15.78
CA HIS A 7 -4.59 14.39 15.80
C HIS A 7 -4.06 14.51 14.38
N LEU A 8 -3.10 15.41 14.18
CA LEU A 8 -2.46 15.60 12.89
C LEU A 8 -1.25 14.67 12.78
N VAL A 9 -1.27 13.82 11.75
CA VAL A 9 -0.11 13.02 11.36
C VAL A 9 0.81 13.85 10.47
N THR A 10 2.06 14.03 10.88
CA THR A 10 3.06 14.82 10.13
C THR A 10 4.28 14.01 9.70
N GLU A 11 4.42 12.79 10.22
CA GLU A 11 5.56 11.92 9.99
C GLU A 11 5.11 10.53 9.54
N TYR A 12 5.90 9.90 8.68
CA TYR A 12 5.65 8.55 8.16
C TYR A 12 6.90 7.67 8.31
N PRO A 13 7.29 7.32 9.54
CA PRO A 13 8.55 6.62 9.79
C PRO A 13 8.47 5.11 9.57
N VAL A 14 7.30 4.52 9.31
CA VAL A 14 7.16 3.08 9.09
C VAL A 14 7.71 2.72 7.72
N ILE A 15 8.85 2.03 7.73
CA ILE A 15 9.52 1.52 6.53
C ILE A 15 9.26 0.03 6.33
N HIS A 16 9.09 -0.73 7.40
CA HIS A 16 8.82 -2.17 7.35
C HIS A 16 7.45 -2.44 7.95
N TYR A 17 6.59 -3.09 7.17
CA TYR A 17 5.24 -3.45 7.55
C TYR A 17 5.17 -4.88 8.12
N GLN A 18 4.20 -5.13 8.98
CA GLN A 18 3.99 -6.44 9.61
C GLN A 18 3.66 -7.53 8.59
N CYS A 19 2.99 -7.17 7.50
CA CYS A 19 2.67 -8.07 6.39
C CYS A 19 3.89 -8.50 5.55
N GLY A 20 5.09 -7.99 5.87
CA GLY A 20 6.36 -8.44 5.31
C GLY A 20 6.88 -7.62 4.12
N VAL A 21 6.17 -6.56 3.74
CA VAL A 21 6.65 -5.61 2.70
C VAL A 21 7.37 -4.41 3.31
N ARG A 22 8.12 -3.71 2.46
CA ARG A 22 8.89 -2.52 2.83
C ARG A 22 8.57 -1.34 1.91
N ALA A 23 8.65 -0.12 2.43
CA ALA A 23 8.59 1.10 1.62
C ALA A 23 9.62 1.08 0.48
N GLY A 24 9.13 1.35 -0.74
CA GLY A 24 9.87 1.23 -2.00
C GLY A 24 9.61 -0.08 -2.75
N ASP A 25 9.06 -1.10 -2.09
CA ASP A 25 8.72 -2.36 -2.76
C ASP A 25 7.67 -2.16 -3.85
N ARG A 26 7.77 -2.98 -4.88
CA ARG A 26 6.79 -3.06 -5.96
C ARG A 26 5.93 -4.29 -5.73
N VAL A 27 4.63 -4.12 -5.65
CA VAL A 27 3.67 -5.20 -5.46
C VAL A 27 2.70 -5.24 -6.63
N ARG A 28 2.32 -6.44 -7.07
CA ARG A 28 1.39 -6.63 -8.19
C ARG A 28 0.08 -7.20 -7.69
N LEU A 29 -1.04 -6.65 -8.16
CA LEU A 29 -2.36 -7.18 -7.84
C LEU A 29 -2.54 -8.58 -8.44
N ARG A 30 -2.98 -9.53 -7.62
CA ARG A 30 -3.24 -10.91 -8.06
C ARG A 30 -4.58 -11.05 -8.78
N HIS A 31 -5.57 -10.25 -8.39
CA HIS A 31 -6.95 -10.33 -8.85
C HIS A 31 -7.55 -8.93 -9.05
N ASP A 32 -8.62 -8.85 -9.85
CA ASP A 32 -9.38 -7.61 -10.02
C ASP A 32 -10.04 -7.23 -8.67
N ILE A 33 -9.84 -5.98 -8.23
CA ILE A 33 -10.53 -5.41 -7.08
C ILE A 33 -11.63 -4.49 -7.60
N ILE A 34 -12.88 -4.89 -7.35
CA ILE A 34 -14.05 -4.08 -7.66
C ILE A 34 -14.29 -3.17 -6.45
N VAL A 35 -14.11 -1.86 -6.64
CA VAL A 35 -14.39 -0.89 -5.58
C VAL A 35 -15.91 -0.75 -5.42
N ARG A 36 -16.36 -0.84 -4.18
CA ARG A 36 -17.77 -0.81 -3.81
C ARG A 36 -18.05 0.38 -2.92
N GLU A 37 -19.24 0.93 -3.09
CA GLU A 37 -19.84 1.88 -2.17
C GLU A 37 -20.16 1.22 -0.83
N HIS A 38 -20.50 2.04 0.17
CA HIS A 38 -20.87 1.58 1.50
C HIS A 38 -22.09 0.64 1.54
N ASP A 39 -22.93 0.64 0.51
CA ASP A 39 -24.07 -0.27 0.35
C ASP A 39 -23.71 -1.57 -0.42
N GLY A 40 -22.44 -1.74 -0.78
CA GLY A 40 -21.92 -2.90 -1.53
C GLY A 40 -22.08 -2.81 -3.04
N THR A 41 -22.70 -1.76 -3.58
CA THR A 41 -22.84 -1.55 -5.02
C THR A 41 -21.49 -1.16 -5.64
N PRO A 42 -21.10 -1.67 -6.83
CA PRO A 42 -19.88 -1.23 -7.50
C PRO A 42 -19.94 0.25 -7.88
N ASN A 43 -18.90 1.02 -7.58
CA ASN A 43 -18.84 2.45 -7.95
C ASN A 43 -18.31 2.71 -9.38
N GLY A 44 -18.05 1.64 -10.13
CA GLY A 44 -17.49 1.68 -11.48
C GLY A 44 -15.96 1.66 -11.55
N THR A 45 -15.26 1.83 -10.42
CA THR A 45 -13.81 1.72 -10.34
C THR A 45 -13.39 0.26 -10.16
N VAL A 46 -12.46 -0.19 -11.00
CA VAL A 46 -11.88 -1.54 -10.92
C VAL A 46 -10.38 -1.44 -11.05
N HIS A 47 -9.66 -1.87 -10.01
CA HIS A 47 -8.22 -2.09 -10.10
C HIS A 47 -7.98 -3.46 -10.70
N ARG A 48 -7.24 -3.52 -11.80
CA ARG A 48 -7.08 -4.74 -12.59
C ARG A 48 -5.97 -5.61 -12.04
N ALA A 49 -6.16 -6.92 -12.13
CA ALA A 49 -5.10 -7.89 -11.92
C ALA A 49 -3.90 -7.54 -12.80
N GLY A 50 -2.70 -7.64 -12.22
CA GLY A 50 -1.46 -7.30 -12.90
C GLY A 50 -1.01 -5.84 -12.74
N GLU A 51 -1.85 -4.94 -12.22
CA GLU A 51 -1.40 -3.60 -11.86
C GLU A 51 -0.28 -3.65 -10.82
N VAL A 52 0.73 -2.80 -10.99
CA VAL A 52 1.90 -2.74 -10.11
C VAL A 52 1.88 -1.47 -9.29
N TRP A 53 1.74 -1.63 -7.98
CA TRP A 53 1.67 -0.56 -7.01
C TRP A 53 3.01 -0.45 -6.26
N THR A 54 3.27 0.70 -5.67
CA THR A 54 4.49 0.95 -4.89
C THR A 54 4.15 1.12 -3.43
N VAL A 55 4.84 0.41 -2.54
CA VAL A 55 4.69 0.57 -1.10
C VAL A 55 5.34 1.89 -0.67
N LEU A 56 4.61 2.71 0.07
CA LEU A 56 5.07 3.99 0.60
C LEU A 56 5.46 3.85 2.08
N PRO A 57 6.21 4.81 2.65
CA PRO A 57 6.34 4.92 4.09
C PRO A 57 4.99 5.18 4.78
N GLY A 58 4.80 4.63 5.98
CA GLY A 58 3.54 4.72 6.74
C GLY A 58 3.66 5.42 8.08
N SER A 59 2.52 5.69 8.72
CA SER A 59 2.46 6.21 10.09
C SER A 59 2.52 5.08 11.13
N ILE A 60 3.02 5.38 12.32
CA ILE A 60 2.95 4.50 13.50
C ILE A 60 1.57 4.53 14.16
N ASP A 61 0.72 5.47 13.76
CA ASP A 61 -0.60 5.66 14.35
C ASP A 61 -1.56 4.53 13.95
N GLU A 62 -2.48 4.21 14.85
CA GLU A 62 -3.53 3.25 14.59
C GLU A 62 -4.63 3.82 13.66
N PRO A 63 -5.28 2.97 12.85
CA PRO A 63 -5.04 1.53 12.72
C PRO A 63 -3.79 1.22 11.86
N PRO A 64 -3.20 0.01 11.99
CA PRO A 64 -2.03 -0.38 11.22
C PRO A 64 -2.39 -0.53 9.73
N ILE A 65 -1.90 0.40 8.92
CA ILE A 65 -2.23 0.54 7.49
C ILE A 65 -0.96 0.54 6.65
N VAL A 66 -0.95 -0.28 5.59
CA VAL A 66 0.02 -0.20 4.49
C VAL A 66 -0.38 0.93 3.55
N TRP A 67 0.54 1.85 3.30
CA TRP A 67 0.36 2.93 2.34
C TRP A 67 0.90 2.51 0.98
N LEU A 68 0.11 2.73 -0.07
CA LEU A 68 0.41 2.29 -1.44
C LEU A 68 0.27 3.47 -2.40
N ARG A 69 1.00 3.41 -3.50
CA ARG A 69 0.82 4.29 -4.66
C ARG A 69 0.42 3.48 -5.88
N GLN A 70 -0.70 3.83 -6.47
CA GLN A 70 -1.26 3.23 -7.68
C GLN A 70 -0.47 3.64 -8.93
N PRO A 71 -0.69 2.99 -10.09
CA PRO A 71 0.03 3.30 -11.33
C PRO A 71 -0.22 4.72 -11.87
N ASP A 72 -1.38 5.29 -11.57
CA ASP A 72 -1.75 6.66 -11.90
C ASP A 72 -1.13 7.71 -10.94
N GLY A 73 -0.49 7.24 -9.87
CA GLY A 73 0.15 8.08 -8.85
C GLY A 73 -0.73 8.40 -7.65
N GLU A 74 -1.99 7.97 -7.63
CA GLU A 74 -2.88 8.16 -6.48
C GLU A 74 -2.47 7.26 -5.31
N SER A 75 -2.74 7.74 -4.08
CA SER A 75 -2.44 7.00 -2.86
C SER A 75 -3.60 6.10 -2.48
N HIS A 76 -3.30 4.90 -2.00
CA HIS A 76 -4.30 3.98 -1.46
C HIS A 76 -3.78 3.28 -0.20
N THR A 77 -4.67 2.62 0.52
CA THR A 77 -4.40 2.04 1.83
C THR A 77 -4.88 0.60 1.89
N TRP A 78 -4.16 -0.25 2.62
CA TRP A 78 -4.55 -1.62 2.91
C TRP A 78 -4.28 -1.96 4.38
N SER A 79 -4.91 -2.98 4.94
CA SER A 79 -4.58 -3.47 6.27
C SER A 79 -3.15 -4.02 6.31
N ASP A 80 -2.40 -3.70 7.36
CA ASP A 80 -1.08 -4.30 7.60
C ASP A 80 -1.21 -5.63 8.33
N ASP A 81 -1.70 -6.65 7.62
CA ASP A 81 -1.92 -8.00 8.13
C ASP A 81 -1.55 -9.08 7.09
N SER A 82 -1.75 -10.35 7.45
CA SER A 82 -1.42 -11.49 6.58
C SER A 82 -2.23 -11.55 5.29
N ASP A 83 -3.39 -10.89 5.22
CA ASP A 83 -4.28 -10.95 4.06
C ASP A 83 -3.78 -10.04 2.93
N PHE A 84 -2.87 -9.11 3.24
CA PHE A 84 -2.21 -8.28 2.23
C PHE A 84 -1.59 -9.12 1.10
N LEU A 85 -0.82 -10.16 1.44
CA LEU A 85 -0.16 -11.02 0.44
C LEU A 85 -1.10 -12.02 -0.24
N ALA A 86 -2.35 -12.12 0.21
CA ALA A 86 -3.41 -12.82 -0.52
C ALA A 86 -3.93 -11.98 -1.69
N ALA A 87 -3.94 -10.65 -1.55
CA ALA A 87 -4.34 -9.72 -2.62
C ALA A 87 -3.16 -9.32 -3.54
N PHE A 88 -1.96 -9.22 -2.97
CA PHE A 88 -0.76 -8.76 -3.67
C PHE A 88 0.32 -9.83 -3.76
N GLU A 89 1.15 -9.74 -4.78
CA GLU A 89 2.42 -10.44 -4.85
C GLU A 89 3.57 -9.44 -4.85
N LEU A 90 4.60 -9.70 -4.03
CA LEU A 90 5.83 -8.91 -4.04
C LEU A 90 6.61 -9.21 -5.31
N LEU A 91 7.01 -8.18 -6.04
CA LEU A 91 7.86 -8.32 -7.22
C LEU A 91 9.33 -8.34 -6.80
N PRO A 92 10.18 -9.13 -7.48
CA PRO A 92 11.61 -9.09 -7.25
C PRO A 92 12.15 -7.72 -7.60
N LEU A 93 13.15 -7.26 -6.84
CA LEU A 93 13.94 -6.10 -7.21
C LEU A 93 14.54 -6.34 -8.59
N SER A 94 14.22 -5.46 -9.55
CA SER A 94 14.88 -5.45 -10.85
C SER A 94 16.36 -5.14 -10.64
N GLU A 95 17.25 -5.89 -11.29
CA GLU A 95 18.71 -5.62 -11.29
C GLU A 95 19.04 -4.19 -11.76
N SER A 96 18.11 -3.51 -12.43
CA SER A 96 18.27 -2.11 -12.87
C SER A 96 18.26 -1.10 -11.72
N ASP A 97 17.68 -1.43 -10.56
CA ASP A 97 17.67 -0.55 -9.37
C ASP A 97 18.88 -0.76 -8.44
N ALA A 98 19.59 -1.89 -8.57
CA ALA A 98 20.79 -2.19 -7.78
C ALA A 98 22.01 -1.31 -8.15
N SER A 99 21.95 -0.60 -9.28
CA SER A 99 23.05 0.25 -9.78
C SER A 99 23.06 1.68 -9.23
N ARG A 100 22.10 2.06 -8.37
CA ARG A 100 21.99 3.46 -7.86
C ARG A 100 22.61 3.71 -6.48
N THR A 101 23.18 2.70 -5.83
CA THR A 101 23.84 2.86 -4.52
C THR A 101 25.33 2.56 -4.61
N HIS A 102 26.11 3.45 -5.24
CA HIS A 102 27.52 3.68 -4.90
C HIS A 102 27.96 5.07 -5.42
N PRO A 103 27.90 6.14 -4.61
CA PRO A 103 28.81 7.26 -4.79
C PRO A 103 30.13 6.93 -4.06
N LYS A 104 31.23 7.16 -4.78
CA LYS A 104 32.61 7.12 -4.30
C LYS A 104 32.88 8.20 -3.26
#